data_AF-A0A521UA22-F1
#
_entry.id   AF-A0A521UA22-F1
#
_cell.length_a   1.000
_cell.length_b   1.000
_cell.length_c   1.000
_cell.angle_alpha   90.00
_cell.angle_beta   90.00
_cell.angle_gamma   90.00
#
_symmetry.space_group_name_H-M   'P 1'
#
loop_
_entity.id
_entity.type
_entity.pdbx_description
1 polymer ?
#
loop_
_entity_poly.entity_id
_entity_poly.type
_entity_poly.pdbx_seq_one_letter_code
_entity_poly.pdbx_strand_id
1 'polypeptide(L)'
;MSSAYAQACVGCEEADSGRKAANQMLLMDMPVSVWTDRTTYDHNDKIIVHGKVANVSGFPITLTVVSPLNSVVTIAQIDVGNDGSFETTLNTEGGLWKHDGTYTIKVNYGTSQKSNKVFVELTGEASASSDNCSSSEIYLKGDYCVPYSISGGMVTGASINNNDNSIIVRISADEDGTLTLTPDESILSGIFMVLVDGQEWNDVEISGNEVTIMFPAGAEKIEVVGTFVVPEFGTIAVMILAVAIISIIAVSAKSRLSIMPRY
;
A
#
# COMPACT_ATOMS: atom_id res chain seq x y z
N MET A 1 -15.47 -65.65 53.60
CA MET A 1 -14.24 -64.94 54.01
C MET A 1 -13.24 -65.13 52.88
N SER A 2 -12.66 -64.15 52.19
CA SER A 2 -12.74 -62.70 52.24
C SER A 2 -12.29 -62.13 50.88
N SER A 3 -12.98 -61.08 50.46
CA SER A 3 -12.61 -59.97 49.57
C SER A 3 -11.22 -59.99 48.89
N ALA A 4 -11.22 -60.06 47.55
CA ALA A 4 -10.15 -59.47 46.74
C ALA A 4 -10.49 -57.99 46.50
N TYR A 5 -9.90 -57.12 47.32
CA TYR A 5 -9.91 -55.68 47.07
C TYR A 5 -9.02 -55.41 45.85
N ALA A 6 -9.64 -55.11 44.70
CA ALA A 6 -8.96 -54.43 43.62
C ALA A 6 -8.69 -53.00 44.09
N GLN A 7 -7.44 -52.73 44.48
CA GLN A 7 -6.99 -51.39 44.84
C GLN A 7 -7.11 -50.50 43.61
N ALA A 8 -8.10 -49.60 43.61
CA ALA A 8 -8.14 -48.48 42.69
C ALA A 8 -6.91 -47.60 42.96
N CYS A 9 -5.97 -47.57 42.02
CA CYS A 9 -4.87 -46.61 42.06
C CYS A 9 -5.42 -45.21 41.78
N VAL A 10 -5.62 -44.42 42.82
CA VAL A 10 -5.82 -42.97 42.73
C VAL A 10 -4.47 -42.37 42.29
N GLY A 11 -4.42 -41.89 41.05
CA GLY A 11 -3.19 -41.36 40.43
C GLY A 11 -2.80 -42.00 39.10
N CYS A 12 -3.61 -42.90 38.54
CA CYS A 12 -3.45 -43.39 37.17
C CYS A 12 -4.17 -42.52 36.14
N GLU A 13 -4.33 -41.21 36.38
CA GLU A 13 -4.56 -40.30 35.26
C GLU A 13 -3.22 -40.16 34.55
N GLU A 14 -3.19 -40.65 33.30
CA GLU A 14 -2.02 -40.68 32.44
C GLU A 14 -1.24 -39.37 32.60
N ALA A 15 0.02 -39.44 33.04
CA ALA A 15 0.87 -38.27 33.32
C ALA A 15 1.09 -37.35 32.10
N ASP A 16 0.57 -37.74 30.94
CA ASP A 16 0.57 -37.02 29.68
C ASP A 16 -0.80 -36.41 29.30
N SER A 17 -1.90 -36.82 29.95
CA SER A 17 -3.25 -36.26 29.72
C SER A 17 -3.33 -34.78 30.11
N GLY A 18 -2.73 -34.41 31.24
CA GLY A 18 -2.63 -33.02 31.68
C GLY A 18 -1.76 -32.16 30.76
N ARG A 19 -0.67 -32.72 30.21
CA ARG A 19 0.21 -32.01 29.25
C ARG A 19 -0.46 -31.85 27.89
N LYS A 20 -1.18 -32.87 27.43
CA LYS A 20 -2.02 -32.82 26.22
C LYS A 20 -3.17 -31.83 26.37
N ALA A 21 -3.88 -31.85 27.50
CA ALA A 21 -4.96 -30.91 27.79
C ALA A 21 -4.43 -29.48 27.91
N ALA A 22 -3.28 -29.25 28.57
CA ALA A 22 -2.65 -27.93 28.65
C ALA A 22 -2.17 -27.43 27.29
N ASN A 23 -1.55 -28.28 26.46
CA ASN A 23 -1.18 -27.93 25.09
C ASN A 23 -2.40 -27.66 24.21
N GLN A 24 -3.48 -28.42 24.38
CA GLN A 24 -4.73 -28.23 23.65
C GLN A 24 -5.45 -26.95 24.12
N MET A 25 -5.38 -26.60 25.40
CA MET A 25 -5.84 -25.33 25.94
C MET A 25 -5.00 -24.14 25.44
N LEU A 26 -3.66 -24.28 25.37
CA LEU A 26 -2.76 -23.27 24.78
C LEU A 26 -3.02 -23.07 23.28
N LEU A 27 -3.32 -24.13 22.54
CA LEU A 27 -3.72 -24.06 21.12
C LEU A 27 -5.11 -23.46 20.94
N MET A 28 -6.03 -23.65 21.90
CA MET A 28 -7.34 -22.99 21.95
C MET A 28 -7.24 -21.50 22.37
N ASP A 29 -6.13 -21.09 23.00
CA ASP A 29 -5.86 -19.71 23.44
C ASP A 29 -5.24 -18.84 22.33
N MET A 30 -4.73 -19.44 21.25
CA MET A 30 -4.39 -18.72 20.02
C MET A 30 -5.53 -18.83 19.00
N PRO A 31 -6.50 -17.90 19.00
CA PRO A 31 -7.62 -17.92 18.06
C PRO A 31 -7.17 -17.75 16.61
N VAL A 32 -6.02 -17.09 16.41
CA VAL A 32 -5.38 -16.91 15.10
C VAL A 32 -3.85 -16.97 15.26
N SER A 33 -3.18 -17.68 14.36
CA SER A 33 -1.73 -17.64 14.18
C SER A 33 -1.39 -17.02 12.83
N VAL A 34 -0.28 -16.28 12.79
CA VAL A 34 0.23 -15.61 11.58
C VAL A 34 1.74 -15.72 11.56
N TRP A 35 2.30 -16.03 10.40
CA TRP A 35 3.74 -16.07 10.15
C TRP A 35 4.02 -15.73 8.70
N THR A 36 5.29 -15.54 8.37
CA THR A 36 5.75 -15.17 7.02
C THR A 36 6.77 -16.18 6.51
N ASP A 37 7.02 -16.18 5.21
CA ASP A 37 8.03 -17.03 4.57
C ASP A 37 9.46 -16.71 5.04
N ARG A 38 9.74 -15.45 5.33
CA ARG A 38 11.02 -14.92 5.81
C ARG A 38 10.79 -13.88 6.91
N THR A 39 11.86 -13.47 7.57
CA THR A 39 11.83 -12.41 8.60
C THR A 39 12.44 -11.10 8.12
N THR A 40 13.13 -11.12 6.98
CA THR A 40 13.84 -9.97 6.40
C THR A 40 13.64 -9.96 4.89
N TYR A 41 13.37 -8.79 4.36
CA TYR A 41 12.99 -8.56 2.97
C TYR A 41 13.68 -7.29 2.45
N ASP A 42 13.95 -7.24 1.16
CA ASP A 42 14.38 -6.00 0.51
C ASP A 42 13.20 -5.22 -0.10
N HIS A 43 13.42 -3.97 -0.51
CA HIS A 43 12.45 -3.24 -1.32
C HIS A 43 12.18 -3.98 -2.63
N ASN A 44 10.91 -4.03 -3.04
CA ASN A 44 10.37 -4.82 -4.16
C ASN A 44 10.31 -6.34 -3.95
N ASP A 45 10.65 -6.84 -2.75
CA ASP A 45 10.33 -8.21 -2.39
C ASP A 45 8.81 -8.42 -2.21
N LYS A 46 8.41 -9.68 -2.31
CA LYS A 46 7.08 -10.14 -1.92
C LYS A 46 7.17 -10.85 -0.58
N ILE A 47 6.35 -10.39 0.37
CA ILE A 47 6.15 -11.02 1.67
C ILE A 47 4.96 -11.97 1.55
N ILE A 48 5.18 -13.26 1.75
CA ILE A 48 4.09 -14.24 1.76
C ILE A 48 3.67 -14.41 3.22
N VAL A 49 2.44 -13.99 3.52
CA VAL A 49 1.84 -14.09 4.85
C VAL A 49 0.96 -15.33 4.87
N HIS A 50 1.25 -16.22 5.81
CA HIS A 50 0.43 -17.38 6.10
C HIS A 50 -0.23 -17.22 7.45
N GLY A 51 -1.37 -17.87 7.63
CA GLY A 51 -1.94 -18.01 8.95
C GLY A 51 -2.98 -19.10 9.08
N LYS A 52 -3.39 -19.31 10.33
CA LYS A 52 -4.36 -20.34 10.69
C LYS A 52 -5.28 -19.86 11.79
N VAL A 53 -6.57 -20.03 11.58
CA VAL A 53 -7.63 -19.76 12.55
C VAL A 53 -8.03 -21.08 13.21
N ALA A 54 -8.11 -21.08 14.55
CA ALA A 54 -8.41 -22.30 15.31
C ALA A 54 -9.89 -22.71 15.22
N ASN A 55 -10.80 -21.75 15.15
CA ASN A 55 -12.25 -21.99 15.07
C ASN A 55 -12.89 -21.08 14.01
N VAL A 56 -13.13 -21.65 12.84
CA VAL A 56 -13.69 -20.94 11.68
C VAL A 56 -15.17 -20.63 11.90
N SER A 57 -15.50 -19.34 11.83
CA SER A 57 -16.84 -18.80 11.99
C SER A 57 -17.45 -18.22 10.71
N GLY A 58 -16.80 -18.44 9.55
CA GLY A 58 -17.28 -17.98 8.24
C GLY A 58 -17.11 -16.48 7.95
N PHE A 59 -16.46 -15.73 8.84
CA PHE A 59 -16.03 -14.36 8.59
C PHE A 59 -14.63 -14.33 7.96
N PRO A 60 -14.26 -13.28 7.21
CA PRO A 60 -12.89 -13.05 6.79
C PRO A 60 -12.01 -12.58 7.96
N ILE A 61 -10.69 -12.71 7.83
CA ILE A 61 -9.73 -12.00 8.68
C ILE A 61 -9.52 -10.57 8.17
N THR A 62 -9.18 -9.64 9.06
CA THR A 62 -8.67 -8.32 8.69
C THR A 62 -7.17 -8.27 8.99
N LEU A 63 -6.37 -8.10 7.94
CA LEU A 63 -4.94 -7.86 8.02
C LEU A 63 -4.66 -6.36 7.98
N THR A 64 -3.77 -5.89 8.83
CA THR A 64 -3.32 -4.50 8.90
C THR A 64 -1.81 -4.45 9.05
N VAL A 65 -1.14 -3.82 8.10
CA VAL A 65 0.30 -3.58 8.13
C VAL A 65 0.57 -2.18 8.65
N VAL A 66 1.49 -2.05 9.59
CA VAL A 66 1.91 -0.79 10.19
C VAL A 66 3.41 -0.60 10.00
N SER A 67 3.82 0.58 9.52
CA SER A 67 5.22 0.94 9.28
C SER A 67 5.99 1.18 10.59
N PRO A 68 7.33 1.25 10.54
CA PRO A 68 8.15 1.63 11.69
C PRO A 68 7.80 3.00 12.28
N LEU A 69 7.18 3.87 11.48
CA LEU A 69 6.71 5.20 11.87
C LEU A 69 5.24 5.20 12.38
N ASN A 70 4.69 4.03 12.71
CA ASN A 70 3.31 3.84 13.17
C ASN A 70 2.21 4.27 12.18
N SER A 71 2.54 4.39 10.89
CA SER A 71 1.54 4.67 9.84
C SER A 71 0.98 3.36 9.29
N VAL A 72 -0.31 3.35 8.94
CA VAL A 72 -0.91 2.17 8.28
C VAL A 72 -0.44 2.13 6.82
N VAL A 73 0.04 0.95 6.40
CA VAL A 73 0.66 0.69 5.10
C VAL A 73 -0.28 -0.12 4.22
N THR A 74 -1.04 -1.04 4.79
CA THR A 74 -1.96 -1.91 4.04
C THR A 74 -3.06 -2.36 4.98
N ILE A 75 -4.29 -2.40 4.47
CA ILE A 75 -5.41 -3.09 5.10
C ILE A 75 -5.98 -4.03 4.06
N ALA A 76 -6.16 -5.30 4.43
CA ALA A 76 -6.74 -6.31 3.55
C ALA A 76 -7.74 -7.18 4.32
N GLN A 77 -8.77 -7.66 3.64
CA GLN A 77 -9.65 -8.70 4.16
C GLN A 77 -9.36 -10.00 3.42
N ILE A 78 -9.15 -11.08 4.15
CA ILE A 78 -8.81 -12.38 3.55
C ILE A 78 -9.80 -13.44 4.04
N ASP A 79 -10.42 -14.12 3.09
CA ASP A 79 -11.30 -15.25 3.39
C ASP A 79 -10.51 -16.41 3.98
N VAL A 80 -11.14 -17.07 4.96
CA VAL A 80 -10.53 -18.20 5.66
C VAL A 80 -11.05 -19.50 5.07
N GLY A 81 -10.14 -20.37 4.65
CA GLY A 81 -10.47 -21.69 4.13
C GLY A 81 -11.19 -22.56 5.16
N ASN A 82 -11.87 -23.61 4.68
CA ASN A 82 -12.60 -24.54 5.54
C ASN A 82 -11.69 -25.28 6.55
N ASP A 83 -10.39 -25.36 6.29
CA ASP A 83 -9.38 -25.94 7.16
C ASP A 83 -8.75 -24.91 8.14
N GLY A 84 -9.27 -23.68 8.12
CA GLY A 84 -8.82 -22.55 8.91
C GLY A 84 -7.60 -21.82 8.35
N SER A 85 -7.06 -22.24 7.21
CA SER A 85 -5.90 -21.58 6.60
C SER A 85 -6.28 -20.28 5.89
N PHE A 86 -5.37 -19.32 5.88
CA PHE A 86 -5.42 -18.16 5.00
C PHE A 86 -4.00 -17.82 4.53
N GLU A 87 -3.91 -17.25 3.35
CA GLU A 87 -2.65 -16.83 2.74
C GLU A 87 -2.86 -15.55 1.96
N THR A 88 -1.88 -14.65 2.00
CA THR A 88 -1.86 -13.46 1.15
C THR A 88 -0.43 -13.05 0.84
N THR A 89 -0.25 -12.36 -0.27
CA THR A 89 1.03 -11.78 -0.64
C THR A 89 0.98 -10.26 -0.42
N LEU A 90 2.00 -9.70 0.21
CA LEU A 90 2.20 -8.25 0.32
C LEU A 90 3.40 -7.86 -0.56
N ASN A 91 3.20 -6.92 -1.47
CA ASN A 91 4.30 -6.39 -2.29
C ASN A 91 4.94 -5.17 -1.61
N THR A 92 6.26 -5.17 -1.45
CA THR A 92 7.01 -4.05 -0.86
C THR A 92 7.43 -3.01 -1.90
N GLU A 93 7.05 -3.16 -3.17
CA GLU A 93 7.27 -2.18 -4.25
C GLU A 93 6.38 -0.92 -4.12
N GLY A 94 5.31 -0.98 -3.33
CA GLY A 94 4.34 0.12 -3.22
C GLY A 94 4.88 1.33 -2.46
N GLY A 95 4.46 2.54 -2.83
CA GLY A 95 4.85 3.81 -2.18
C GLY A 95 4.47 3.96 -0.70
N LEU A 96 3.83 2.94 -0.11
CA LEU A 96 3.53 2.81 1.31
C LEU A 96 4.67 2.12 2.10
N TRP A 97 5.53 1.35 1.43
CA TRP A 97 6.64 0.57 1.98
C TRP A 97 7.98 1.32 1.88
N LYS A 98 7.97 2.64 2.09
CA LYS A 98 9.10 3.55 1.82
C LYS A 98 10.30 3.43 2.76
N HIS A 99 10.05 3.07 4.02
CA HIS A 99 11.06 3.15 5.05
C HIS A 99 11.59 1.79 5.40
N ASP A 100 12.91 1.68 5.52
CA ASP A 100 13.54 0.56 6.19
C ASP A 100 13.09 0.49 7.65
N GLY A 101 13.14 -0.73 8.18
CA GLY A 101 12.87 -1.01 9.59
C GLY A 101 11.78 -2.05 9.78
N THR A 102 11.32 -2.13 11.03
CA THR A 102 10.38 -3.16 11.46
C THR A 102 8.93 -2.79 11.15
N TYR A 103 8.32 -3.52 10.21
CA TYR A 103 6.89 -3.47 9.95
C TYR A 103 6.16 -4.46 10.85
N THR A 104 4.95 -4.08 11.28
CA THR A 104 4.07 -4.95 12.07
C THR A 104 2.88 -5.37 11.23
N ILE A 105 2.75 -6.67 10.96
CA ILE A 105 1.58 -7.26 10.31
C ILE A 105 0.66 -7.77 11.41
N LYS A 106 -0.52 -7.15 11.55
CA LYS A 106 -1.55 -7.52 12.54
C LYS A 106 -2.68 -8.23 11.81
N VAL A 107 -3.17 -9.31 12.40
CA VAL A 107 -4.35 -10.04 11.90
C VAL A 107 -5.40 -10.07 12.99
N ASN A 108 -6.64 -9.76 12.64
CA ASN A 108 -7.81 -9.85 13.50
C ASN A 108 -8.86 -10.77 12.87
N TYR A 109 -9.45 -11.67 13.65
CA TYR A 109 -10.51 -12.56 13.21
C TYR A 109 -11.84 -12.22 13.91
N GLY A 110 -12.65 -11.39 13.26
CA GLY A 110 -13.90 -10.87 13.83
C GLY A 110 -13.64 -9.82 14.92
N THR A 111 -13.50 -10.24 16.18
CA THR A 111 -13.28 -9.33 17.32
C THR A 111 -11.80 -9.05 17.54
N SER A 112 -11.45 -7.87 18.09
CA SER A 112 -10.08 -7.49 18.43
C SER A 112 -9.36 -8.42 19.43
N GLN A 113 -10.12 -9.19 20.23
CA GLN A 113 -9.56 -10.19 21.14
C GLN A 113 -9.08 -11.46 20.41
N LYS A 114 -9.48 -11.65 19.15
CA LYS A 114 -9.02 -12.75 18.30
C LYS A 114 -7.97 -12.24 17.33
N SER A 115 -6.84 -11.80 17.86
CA SER A 115 -5.80 -11.16 17.06
C SER A 115 -4.42 -11.71 17.34
N ASN A 116 -3.55 -11.60 16.35
CA ASN A 116 -2.14 -11.93 16.47
C ASN A 116 -1.33 -11.02 15.54
N LYS A 117 0.00 -11.00 15.71
CA LYS A 117 0.88 -10.16 14.91
C LYS A 117 2.21 -10.83 14.66
N VAL A 118 2.83 -10.47 13.54
CA VAL A 118 4.20 -10.84 13.18
C VAL A 118 4.96 -9.58 12.79
N PHE A 119 6.27 -9.60 13.05
CA PHE A 119 7.19 -8.53 12.69
C PHE A 119 8.05 -8.98 11.52
N VAL A 120 8.25 -8.08 10.55
CA VAL A 120 9.14 -8.29 9.42
C VAL A 120 10.05 -7.07 9.31
N GLU A 121 11.32 -7.32 9.01
CA GLU A 121 12.29 -6.27 8.77
C GLU A 121 12.39 -6.00 7.27
N LEU A 122 12.20 -4.74 6.87
CA LEU A 122 12.48 -4.29 5.51
C LEU A 122 13.85 -3.61 5.47
N THR A 123 14.71 -4.05 4.57
CA THR A 123 16.09 -3.59 4.41
C THR A 123 16.40 -3.18 2.97
N GLY A 124 17.55 -2.52 2.79
CA GLY A 124 18.08 -2.18 1.47
C GLY A 124 17.83 -0.71 1.11
N GLU A 125 18.53 -0.21 0.10
CA GLU A 125 18.24 1.14 -0.38
C GLU A 125 16.82 1.13 -0.96
N ALA A 126 15.86 1.67 -0.20
CA ALA A 126 14.66 2.26 -0.80
C ALA A 126 15.17 3.05 -1.99
N SER A 127 14.73 2.70 -3.21
CA SER A 127 15.12 3.47 -4.40
C SER A 127 14.88 4.91 -4.02
N ALA A 128 15.96 5.67 -3.88
CA ALA A 128 15.94 7.02 -3.35
C ALA A 128 15.32 7.93 -4.42
N SER A 129 14.03 7.72 -4.69
CA SER A 129 13.17 8.79 -5.11
C SER A 129 13.06 9.72 -3.91
N SER A 130 13.29 11.00 -4.15
CA SER A 130 13.09 12.07 -3.19
C SER A 130 11.59 12.25 -2.90
N ASP A 131 10.89 11.17 -2.57
CA ASP A 131 9.44 11.13 -2.42
C ASP A 131 9.09 11.60 -1.02
N ASN A 132 8.88 12.90 -0.90
CA ASN A 132 8.36 13.60 0.27
C ASN A 132 6.90 13.27 0.59
N CYS A 133 6.24 12.42 -0.19
CA CYS A 133 4.82 12.10 -0.01
C CYS A 133 4.59 11.15 1.16
N SER A 134 3.47 11.33 1.86
CA SER A 134 3.05 10.44 2.93
C SER A 134 2.73 9.03 2.41
N SER A 135 2.47 8.11 3.34
CA SER A 135 2.02 6.76 3.02
C SER A 135 0.75 6.79 2.15
N SER A 136 -0.27 7.55 2.55
CA SER A 136 -1.57 7.63 1.85
C SER A 136 -1.56 8.48 0.56
N GLU A 137 -0.39 8.75 -0.01
CA GLU A 137 -0.22 9.61 -1.18
C GLU A 137 0.64 8.94 -2.25
N ILE A 138 0.22 9.10 -3.50
CA ILE A 138 0.97 8.69 -4.67
C ILE A 138 1.93 9.80 -5.05
N TYR A 139 3.21 9.45 -5.25
CA TYR A 139 4.19 10.37 -5.80
C TYR A 139 3.99 10.50 -7.32
N LEU A 140 3.94 11.75 -7.78
CA LEU A 140 4.05 12.10 -9.19
C LEU A 140 5.32 12.92 -9.38
N LYS A 141 5.97 12.69 -10.53
CA LYS A 141 7.19 13.42 -10.91
C LYS A 141 6.99 14.94 -10.80
N GLY A 142 7.90 15.60 -10.11
CA GLY A 142 7.78 17.03 -9.76
C GLY A 142 7.46 17.28 -8.28
N ASP A 143 7.59 16.25 -7.44
CA ASP A 143 7.35 16.30 -5.98
C ASP A 143 5.91 16.61 -5.61
N TYR A 144 4.98 16.14 -6.46
CA TYR A 144 3.55 16.22 -6.23
C TYR A 144 3.06 14.96 -5.52
N CYS A 145 2.22 15.15 -4.51
CA CYS A 145 1.64 14.09 -3.71
C CYS A 145 0.13 14.09 -3.91
N VAL A 146 -0.42 12.94 -4.33
CA VAL A 146 -1.86 12.78 -4.57
C VAL A 146 -2.44 11.78 -3.59
N PRO A 147 -3.29 12.23 -2.63
CA PRO A 147 -3.99 11.34 -1.73
C PRO A 147 -4.78 10.26 -2.47
N TYR A 148 -4.72 9.02 -1.97
CA TYR A 148 -5.44 7.90 -2.54
C TYR A 148 -5.86 6.86 -1.50
N SER A 149 -6.85 6.05 -1.88
CA SER A 149 -7.24 4.82 -1.18
C SER A 149 -7.56 3.74 -2.20
N ILE A 150 -7.11 2.51 -1.98
CA ILE A 150 -7.36 1.40 -2.88
C ILE A 150 -7.81 0.15 -2.10
N SER A 151 -8.77 -0.58 -2.67
CA SER A 151 -9.21 -1.91 -2.23
C SER A 151 -9.19 -2.88 -3.43
N GLY A 152 -9.06 -4.18 -3.19
CA GLY A 152 -9.05 -5.21 -4.25
C GLY A 152 -7.79 -5.24 -5.14
N GLY A 153 -6.79 -4.41 -4.80
CA GLY A 153 -5.52 -4.34 -5.51
C GLY A 153 -4.53 -3.41 -4.82
N MET A 154 -3.43 -3.14 -5.49
CA MET A 154 -2.38 -2.23 -5.03
C MET A 154 -1.92 -1.29 -6.13
N VAL A 155 -1.52 -0.06 -5.75
CA VAL A 155 -0.90 0.89 -6.68
C VAL A 155 0.58 0.54 -6.82
N THR A 156 1.03 0.33 -8.06
CA THR A 156 2.42 0.01 -8.42
C THR A 156 3.19 1.23 -8.91
N GLY A 157 2.49 2.30 -9.29
CA GLY A 157 3.11 3.59 -9.58
C GLY A 157 2.15 4.56 -10.25
N ALA A 158 2.57 5.79 -10.48
CA ALA A 158 1.79 6.74 -11.27
C ALA A 158 2.66 7.73 -12.03
N SER A 159 2.07 8.36 -13.03
CA SER A 159 2.72 9.33 -13.90
C SER A 159 1.72 10.35 -14.41
N ILE A 160 2.20 11.57 -14.68
CA ILE A 160 1.40 12.61 -15.32
C ILE A 160 1.54 12.48 -16.83
N ASN A 161 0.43 12.57 -17.56
CA ASN A 161 0.41 12.66 -19.02
C ASN A 161 -0.10 14.04 -19.44
N ASN A 162 0.85 14.92 -19.80
CA ASN A 162 0.57 16.28 -20.23
C ASN A 162 -0.05 16.40 -21.62
N ASN A 163 0.00 15.35 -22.43
CA ASN A 163 -0.61 15.39 -23.76
C ASN A 163 -2.13 15.25 -23.68
N ASP A 164 -2.58 14.44 -22.72
CA ASP A 164 -4.00 14.08 -22.55
C ASP A 164 -4.61 14.71 -21.28
N ASN A 165 -3.88 15.58 -20.58
CA ASN A 165 -4.28 16.18 -19.31
C ASN A 165 -4.76 15.14 -18.29
N SER A 166 -4.00 14.06 -18.13
CA SER A 166 -4.40 12.92 -17.31
C SER A 166 -3.34 12.50 -16.28
N ILE A 167 -3.80 11.86 -15.21
CA ILE A 167 -2.96 11.08 -14.30
C ILE A 167 -3.16 9.60 -14.64
N ILE A 168 -2.06 8.92 -14.93
CA ILE A 168 -2.04 7.46 -15.16
C ILE A 168 -1.56 6.80 -13.88
N VAL A 169 -2.42 5.99 -13.28
CA VAL A 169 -2.14 5.13 -12.13
C VAL A 169 -2.00 3.70 -12.61
N ARG A 170 -0.85 3.08 -12.33
CA ARG A 170 -0.61 1.66 -12.56
C ARG A 170 -1.00 0.90 -11.29
N ILE A 171 -1.75 -0.17 -11.47
CA ILE A 171 -2.24 -1.01 -10.38
C ILE A 171 -1.97 -2.48 -10.66
N SER A 172 -2.06 -3.30 -9.63
CA SER A 172 -2.18 -4.75 -9.72
C SER A 172 -3.47 -5.12 -8.99
N ALA A 173 -4.52 -5.48 -9.74
CA ALA A 173 -5.82 -5.88 -9.21
C ALA A 173 -5.91 -7.40 -9.09
N ASP A 174 -5.95 -7.91 -7.87
CA ASP A 174 -6.11 -9.35 -7.60
C ASP A 174 -7.59 -9.75 -7.58
N GLU A 175 -8.48 -8.80 -7.24
CA GLU A 175 -9.92 -8.96 -7.20
C GLU A 175 -10.62 -7.66 -7.64
N ASP A 176 -11.95 -7.68 -7.72
CA ASP A 176 -12.73 -6.48 -8.00
C ASP A 176 -12.55 -5.48 -6.85
N GLY A 177 -12.30 -4.21 -7.19
CA GLY A 177 -11.80 -3.23 -6.24
C GLY A 177 -12.30 -1.82 -6.49
N THR A 178 -11.88 -0.92 -5.60
CA THR A 178 -12.16 0.52 -5.72
C THR A 178 -10.88 1.31 -5.54
N LEU A 179 -10.67 2.31 -6.37
CA LEU A 179 -9.60 3.30 -6.26
C LEU A 179 -10.24 4.67 -6.07
N THR A 180 -9.99 5.31 -4.93
CA THR A 180 -10.31 6.72 -4.71
C THR A 180 -9.04 7.55 -4.86
N LEU A 181 -9.11 8.61 -5.66
CA LEU A 181 -8.04 9.58 -5.86
C LEU A 181 -8.57 10.98 -5.56
N THR A 182 -7.81 11.74 -4.78
CA THR A 182 -8.16 13.13 -4.43
C THR A 182 -6.99 14.06 -4.79
N PRO A 183 -6.69 14.26 -6.09
CA PRO A 183 -5.66 15.22 -6.49
C PRO A 183 -6.00 16.64 -6.04
N ASP A 184 -4.97 17.45 -5.82
CA ASP A 184 -5.14 18.90 -5.66
C ASP A 184 -5.51 19.52 -7.02
N GLU A 185 -6.33 20.58 -7.04
CA GLU A 185 -6.72 21.27 -8.28
C GLU A 185 -5.52 21.86 -9.03
N SER A 186 -4.42 22.14 -8.33
CA SER A 186 -3.15 22.55 -8.94
C SER A 186 -2.43 21.43 -9.68
N ILE A 187 -2.76 20.16 -9.40
CA ILE A 187 -2.18 18.96 -10.03
C ILE A 187 -3.06 18.47 -11.17
N LEU A 188 -4.34 18.27 -10.91
CA LEU A 188 -5.33 17.85 -11.90
C LEU A 188 -6.64 18.56 -11.56
N SER A 189 -7.33 19.15 -12.53
CA SER A 189 -8.63 19.77 -12.28
C SER A 189 -9.65 19.55 -13.39
N GLY A 190 -10.92 19.60 -13.00
CA GLY A 190 -12.05 19.37 -13.89
C GLY A 190 -12.06 17.95 -14.43
N ILE A 191 -12.01 16.96 -13.53
CA ILE A 191 -12.10 15.54 -13.88
C ILE A 191 -13.42 15.31 -14.62
N PHE A 192 -13.35 14.72 -15.81
CA PHE A 192 -14.53 14.51 -16.65
C PHE A 192 -14.61 13.10 -17.26
N MET A 193 -13.52 12.33 -17.21
CA MET A 193 -13.45 11.00 -17.81
C MET A 193 -12.44 10.13 -17.07
N VAL A 194 -12.72 8.84 -17.00
CA VAL A 194 -11.80 7.82 -16.50
C VAL A 194 -11.71 6.69 -17.52
N LEU A 195 -10.51 6.18 -17.73
CA LEU A 195 -10.25 4.98 -18.52
C LEU A 195 -9.70 3.87 -17.63
N VAL A 196 -10.22 2.66 -17.77
CA VAL A 196 -9.64 1.43 -17.18
C VAL A 196 -9.11 0.60 -18.34
N ASP A 197 -7.81 0.31 -18.32
CA ASP A 197 -7.05 -0.38 -19.38
C ASP A 197 -7.25 0.23 -20.78
N GLY A 198 -7.47 1.55 -20.82
CA GLY A 198 -7.68 2.31 -22.07
C GLY A 198 -9.11 2.28 -22.60
N GLN A 199 -10.06 1.70 -21.87
CA GLN A 199 -11.48 1.74 -22.18
C GLN A 199 -12.20 2.74 -21.26
N GLU A 200 -13.11 3.54 -21.83
CA GLU A 200 -13.91 4.48 -21.06
C GLU A 200 -14.76 3.74 -20.02
N TRP A 201 -14.70 4.23 -18.77
CA TRP A 201 -15.34 3.60 -17.63
C TRP A 201 -16.45 4.48 -17.08
N ASN A 202 -17.67 3.96 -17.06
CA ASN A 202 -18.87 4.71 -16.67
C ASN A 202 -19.21 4.58 -15.18
N ASP A 203 -18.70 3.54 -14.52
CA ASP A 203 -18.93 3.28 -13.10
C ASP A 203 -17.91 4.07 -12.26
N VAL A 204 -18.08 5.38 -12.27
CA VAL A 204 -17.23 6.36 -11.57
C VAL A 204 -18.09 7.37 -10.81
N GLU A 205 -17.68 7.68 -9.59
CA GLU A 205 -18.25 8.79 -8.81
C GLU A 205 -17.26 9.95 -8.81
N ILE A 206 -17.68 11.09 -9.34
CA ILE A 206 -16.88 12.32 -9.38
C ILE A 206 -17.57 13.37 -8.49
N SER A 207 -16.90 13.81 -7.44
CA SER A 207 -17.37 14.85 -6.53
C SER A 207 -16.34 15.97 -6.43
N GLY A 208 -16.44 16.94 -7.32
CA GLY A 208 -15.45 18.01 -7.44
C GLY A 208 -14.16 17.48 -8.04
N ASN A 209 -13.09 17.44 -7.23
CA ASN A 209 -11.78 16.93 -7.64
C ASN A 209 -11.43 15.57 -7.00
N GLU A 210 -12.39 14.96 -6.31
CA GLU A 210 -12.30 13.58 -5.84
C GLU A 210 -12.97 12.65 -6.86
N VAL A 211 -12.31 11.56 -7.17
CA VAL A 211 -12.80 10.53 -8.09
C VAL A 211 -12.70 9.15 -7.44
N THR A 212 -13.80 8.40 -7.47
CA THR A 212 -13.85 7.00 -7.02
C THR A 212 -14.18 6.10 -8.19
N ILE A 213 -13.27 5.19 -8.51
CA ILE A 213 -13.30 4.29 -9.66
C ILE A 213 -13.47 2.86 -9.16
N MET A 214 -14.50 2.14 -9.61
CA MET A 214 -14.55 0.69 -9.41
C MET A 214 -13.81 0.01 -10.56
N PHE A 215 -12.94 -0.97 -10.28
CA PHE A 215 -12.20 -1.72 -11.30
C PHE A 215 -12.37 -3.23 -11.12
N PRO A 216 -12.34 -4.02 -12.21
CA PRO A 216 -12.41 -5.48 -12.13
C PRO A 216 -11.04 -6.10 -11.79
N ALA A 217 -11.07 -7.34 -11.31
CA ALA A 217 -9.88 -8.17 -11.15
C ALA A 217 -9.06 -8.23 -12.46
N GLY A 218 -7.74 -8.13 -12.35
CA GLY A 218 -6.82 -8.12 -13.50
C GLY A 218 -6.64 -6.76 -14.18
N ALA A 219 -7.29 -5.69 -13.71
CA ALA A 219 -7.00 -4.34 -14.18
C ALA A 219 -5.54 -3.94 -13.87
N GLU A 220 -4.87 -3.31 -14.83
CA GLU A 220 -3.45 -2.94 -14.73
C GLU A 220 -3.24 -1.42 -14.75
N LYS A 221 -4.15 -0.69 -15.39
CA LYS A 221 -4.01 0.75 -15.62
C LYS A 221 -5.32 1.49 -15.45
N ILE A 222 -5.30 2.53 -14.63
CA ILE A 222 -6.39 3.50 -14.49
C ILE A 222 -5.87 4.87 -14.91
N GLU A 223 -6.60 5.55 -15.78
CA GLU A 223 -6.25 6.87 -16.28
C GLU A 223 -7.38 7.85 -15.97
N VAL A 224 -7.08 8.88 -15.18
CA VAL A 224 -8.04 9.92 -14.80
C VAL A 224 -7.76 11.15 -15.64
N VAL A 225 -8.72 11.54 -16.46
CA VAL A 225 -8.60 12.62 -17.44
C VAL A 225 -9.33 13.86 -16.92
N GLY A 226 -8.63 14.99 -16.92
CA GLY A 226 -9.15 16.28 -16.50
C GLY A 226 -9.01 17.35 -17.58
N THR A 227 -9.55 18.54 -17.30
CA THR A 227 -9.40 19.72 -18.16
C THR A 227 -8.01 20.35 -18.09
N PHE A 228 -7.25 20.05 -17.04
CA PHE A 228 -5.91 20.56 -16.79
C PHE A 228 -5.11 19.54 -15.98
N VAL A 229 -3.83 19.38 -16.31
CA VAL A 229 -2.84 18.66 -15.49
C VAL A 229 -1.57 19.48 -15.34
N VAL A 230 -0.89 19.34 -14.21
CA VAL A 230 0.35 20.07 -13.93
C VAL A 230 1.50 19.63 -14.83
N PRO A 231 2.18 20.55 -15.53
CA PRO A 231 3.36 20.21 -16.34
C PRO A 231 4.50 19.62 -15.52
N GLU A 232 5.17 18.59 -16.06
CA GLU A 232 6.36 17.96 -15.43
C GLU A 232 7.58 18.89 -15.30
N PHE A 233 7.49 20.13 -15.79
CA PHE A 233 8.54 21.12 -15.66
C PHE A 233 8.55 21.67 -14.24
N GLY A 234 9.12 20.90 -13.33
CA GLY A 234 9.38 21.31 -11.95
C GLY A 234 10.21 22.60 -11.87
N THR A 235 10.46 23.02 -10.63
CA THR A 235 11.25 24.21 -10.26
C THR A 235 12.53 24.42 -11.09
N ILE A 236 13.15 23.35 -11.58
CA ILE A 236 14.33 23.37 -12.46
C ILE A 236 14.10 24.16 -13.75
N ALA A 237 12.96 24.00 -14.43
CA ALA A 237 12.69 24.73 -15.67
C ALA A 237 12.52 26.24 -15.40
N VAL A 238 11.85 26.59 -14.30
CA VAL A 238 11.69 27.97 -13.84
C VAL A 238 13.04 28.57 -13.41
N MET A 239 13.91 27.80 -12.75
CA MET A 239 15.26 28.23 -12.40
C MET A 239 16.12 28.48 -13.64
N ILE A 240 16.13 27.56 -14.61
CA ILE A 240 16.87 27.71 -15.86
C ILE A 240 16.36 28.94 -16.64
N LEU A 241 15.03 29.11 -16.72
CA LEU A 241 14.41 30.28 -17.35
C LEU A 241 14.80 31.57 -16.64
N ALA A 242 14.74 31.62 -15.30
CA ALA A 242 15.11 32.79 -14.52
C ALA A 242 16.60 33.15 -14.68
N VAL A 243 17.50 32.15 -14.61
CA VAL A 243 18.94 32.34 -14.82
C VAL A 243 19.22 32.84 -16.24
N ALA A 244 18.53 32.33 -17.25
CA ALA A 244 18.67 32.78 -18.64
C ALA A 244 18.25 34.25 -18.79
N ILE A 245 17.10 34.64 -18.24
CA ILE A 245 16.62 36.03 -18.28
C ILE A 245 17.60 36.97 -17.58
N ILE A 246 18.06 36.62 -16.37
CA ILE A 246 19.04 37.41 -15.61
C ILE A 246 20.34 37.57 -16.40
N SER A 247 20.81 36.50 -17.07
CA SER A 247 22.02 36.53 -17.90
C SER A 247 21.86 37.46 -19.11
N ILE A 248 20.71 37.40 -19.80
CA ILE A 248 20.42 38.30 -20.94
C ILE A 248 20.40 39.75 -20.47
N ILE A 249 19.74 40.06 -19.35
CA ILE A 249 19.68 41.42 -18.80
C ILE A 249 21.08 41.88 -18.40
N ALA A 250 21.86 41.05 -17.71
CA ALA A 250 23.21 41.39 -17.27
C ALA A 250 24.16 41.66 -18.46
N VAL A 251 24.12 40.81 -19.49
CA VAL A 251 24.91 40.99 -20.71
C VAL A 251 24.44 42.22 -21.48
N SER A 252 23.13 42.44 -21.63
CA SER A 252 22.57 43.58 -22.36
C SER A 252 22.84 44.91 -21.62
N ALA A 253 22.77 44.93 -20.30
CA ALA A 253 23.10 46.10 -19.48
C ALA A 253 24.59 46.44 -19.54
N LYS A 254 25.47 45.43 -19.58
CA LYS A 254 26.92 45.62 -19.75
C LYS A 254 27.29 45.97 -21.20
N SER A 255 26.55 45.45 -22.17
CA SER A 255 26.70 45.69 -23.60
C SER A 255 25.84 46.88 -24.06
N ARG A 256 25.98 48.03 -23.41
CA ARG A 256 25.68 49.31 -24.08
C ARG A 256 26.62 49.42 -25.28
N LEU A 257 26.17 48.89 -26.42
CA LEU A 257 26.85 48.96 -27.70
C LEU A 257 26.99 50.44 -28.07
N SER A 258 28.18 50.99 -27.77
CA SER A 258 28.70 52.15 -28.47
C SER A 258 28.88 51.74 -29.94
N ILE A 259 27.79 51.77 -30.71
CA ILE A 259 27.85 51.76 -32.17
C ILE A 259 28.34 53.15 -32.55
N MET A 260 29.65 53.30 -32.56
CA MET A 260 30.30 54.53 -33.01
C MET A 260 30.13 54.61 -34.53
N PRO A 261 29.35 55.57 -35.07
CA PRO A 261 29.17 55.68 -36.50
C PRO A 261 30.47 56.21 -37.10
N ARG A 262 31.09 55.43 -37.98
CA ARG A 262 32.17 55.94 -38.85
C ARG A 262 31.53 56.66 -40.03
N TYR A 263 31.78 57.96 -40.11
CA TYR A 263 31.72 58.73 -41.35
C TYR A 263 33.06 58.61 -42.09
#